data_AF-A0AAD7DUX2-F1
#
_entry.id   AF-A0AAD7DUX2-F1
#
_cell.length_a   1.000
_cell.length_b   1.000
_cell.length_c   1.000
_cell.angle_alpha   90.00
_cell.angle_beta   90.00
_cell.angle_gamma   90.00
#
_symmetry.space_group_name_H-M   'P 1'
#
loop_
_entity.id
_entity.type
_entity.pdbx_description
1 polymer ?
#
loop_
_entity_poly.entity_id
_entity_poly.type
_entity_poly.pdbx_seq_one_letter_code
_entity_poly.pdbx_strand_id
1 'polypeptide(L)'
;MNAPAYKKLLARKATKKNMQLAQVAVADPTDELPSEGLLWKSTKHKDVSRSIRCDAPGQREVWKLASELWKLKTGADLAKPATGQTMACAAIKRGDVGTTRLFRILVSESAFLIWRLRCEGVIQEKTLASEREIHNIWLKTLHNRLGMDQAMTNDEKYGKKAIGKLLVLQT
;
A
#
# COMPACT_ATOMS: atom_id res chain seq x y z
N MET A 1 34.96 3.00 -9.10
CA MET A 1 33.54 3.36 -9.31
C MET A 1 32.75 3.08 -8.04
N ASN A 2 32.19 4.11 -7.39
CA ASN A 2 31.40 3.92 -6.17
C ASN A 2 30.05 3.27 -6.48
N ALA A 3 29.74 2.15 -5.81
CA ALA A 3 28.44 1.51 -5.94
C ALA A 3 27.31 2.48 -5.53
N PRO A 4 26.22 2.58 -6.31
CA PRO A 4 25.12 3.49 -6.00
C PRO A 4 24.57 3.22 -4.59
N ALA A 5 24.19 4.28 -3.87
CA ALA A 5 23.83 4.25 -2.44
C ALA A 5 22.82 3.15 -2.06
N TYR A 6 21.95 2.75 -2.99
CA TYR A 6 21.00 1.67 -2.78
C TYR A 6 21.63 0.28 -2.63
N LYS A 7 22.74 -0.01 -3.32
CA LYS A 7 23.46 -1.28 -3.19
C LYS A 7 24.02 -1.47 -1.77
N LYS A 8 24.46 -0.38 -1.12
CA LYS A 8 24.88 -0.40 0.29
C LYS A 8 23.70 -0.68 1.24
N LEU A 9 22.49 -0.24 0.89
CA LEU A 9 21.27 -0.51 1.67
C LEU A 9 20.77 -1.95 1.46
N LEU A 10 20.83 -2.48 0.24
CA LEU A 10 20.53 -3.88 -0.07
C LEU A 10 21.43 -4.88 0.68
N ALA A 11 22.67 -4.48 0.98
CA ALA A 11 23.60 -5.32 1.75
C ALA A 11 23.16 -5.55 3.22
N ARG A 12 22.22 -4.77 3.76
CA ARG A 12 21.73 -4.95 5.14
C ARG A 12 20.90 -6.23 5.25
N LYS A 13 21.16 -7.03 6.29
CA LYS A 13 20.51 -8.34 6.52
C LYS A 13 18.97 -8.27 6.51
N ALA A 14 18.40 -7.25 7.17
CA ALA A 14 16.95 -7.02 7.20
C ALA A 14 16.39 -6.58 5.83
N THR A 15 17.11 -5.71 5.12
CA THR A 15 16.72 -5.26 3.78
C THR A 15 16.75 -6.40 2.78
N LYS A 16 17.78 -7.24 2.81
CA LYS A 16 17.89 -8.45 1.98
C LYS A 16 16.71 -9.42 2.21
N LYS A 17 16.34 -9.65 3.47
CA LYS A 17 15.19 -10.49 3.83
C LYS A 17 13.86 -9.89 3.34
N ASN A 18 13.66 -8.59 3.51
CA ASN A 18 12.45 -7.91 3.03
C ASN A 18 12.34 -7.92 1.50
N MET A 19 13.48 -7.75 0.82
CA MET A 19 13.59 -7.84 -0.63
C MET A 19 13.26 -9.23 -1.16
N GLN A 20 13.78 -10.28 -0.53
CA GLN A 20 13.44 -11.67 -0.89
C GLN A 20 11.94 -11.93 -0.70
N LEU A 21 11.35 -11.48 0.41
CA LEU A 21 9.91 -11.60 0.64
C LEU A 21 9.09 -10.82 -0.40
N ALA A 22 9.57 -9.65 -0.82
CA ALA A 22 8.94 -8.84 -1.87
C ALA A 22 9.07 -9.50 -3.26
N GLN A 23 10.21 -10.10 -3.58
CA GLN A 23 10.43 -10.84 -4.82
C GLN A 23 9.48 -12.04 -4.92
N VAL A 24 9.42 -12.85 -3.87
CA VAL A 24 8.49 -14.00 -3.78
C VAL A 24 7.04 -13.55 -3.87
N ALA A 25 6.70 -12.41 -3.27
CA ALA A 25 5.35 -11.85 -3.29
C ALA A 25 4.89 -11.31 -4.65
N VAL A 26 5.81 -10.94 -5.53
CA VAL A 26 5.52 -10.37 -6.86
C VAL A 26 5.61 -11.42 -7.97
N ALA A 27 6.25 -12.56 -7.72
CA ALA A 27 6.51 -13.60 -8.71
C ALA A 27 5.27 -14.39 -9.22
N ASP A 28 4.07 -13.81 -9.24
CA ASP A 28 2.87 -14.36 -9.91
C ASP A 28 1.82 -13.24 -10.15
N PRO A 29 1.22 -12.98 -11.36
CA PRO A 29 0.83 -13.87 -12.48
C PRO A 29 1.72 -13.78 -13.75
N THR A 30 2.95 -13.32 -13.61
CA THR A 30 3.95 -13.36 -14.68
C THR A 30 5.17 -14.02 -14.09
N ASP A 31 5.59 -15.18 -14.60
CA ASP A 31 6.76 -15.99 -14.17
C ASP A 31 8.12 -15.24 -14.15
N GLU A 32 8.12 -13.92 -14.28
CA GLU A 32 9.27 -13.05 -14.23
C GLU A 32 9.44 -12.43 -12.84
N LEU A 33 10.49 -12.84 -12.14
CA LEU A 33 10.95 -12.20 -10.91
C LEU A 33 11.31 -10.73 -11.18
N PRO A 34 10.69 -9.75 -10.49
CA PRO A 34 10.99 -8.35 -10.69
C PRO A 34 12.44 -8.05 -10.25
N SER A 35 13.15 -7.28 -11.07
CA SER A 35 14.51 -6.86 -10.74
C SER A 35 14.57 -6.05 -9.44
N GLU A 36 15.66 -6.21 -8.68
CA GLU A 36 15.88 -5.49 -7.42
C GLU A 36 15.76 -3.96 -7.58
N GLY A 37 16.13 -3.42 -8.74
CA GLY A 37 15.99 -2.00 -9.05
C GLY A 37 14.53 -1.55 -9.21
N LEU A 38 13.65 -2.43 -9.67
CA LEU A 38 12.21 -2.16 -9.81
C LEU A 38 11.53 -2.12 -8.45
N LEU A 39 11.84 -3.10 -7.60
CA LEU A 39 11.43 -3.13 -6.20
C LEU A 39 11.98 -1.94 -5.41
N TRP A 40 13.24 -1.56 -5.65
CA TRP A 40 13.83 -0.39 -5.00
C TRP A 40 13.15 0.93 -5.41
N LYS A 41 12.78 1.07 -6.70
CA LYS A 41 12.01 2.21 -7.20
C LYS A 41 10.59 2.23 -6.61
N SER A 42 9.94 1.07 -6.45
CA SER A 42 8.61 0.98 -5.83
C SER A 42 8.63 1.30 -4.34
N THR A 43 9.73 0.97 -3.64
CA THR A 43 9.95 1.29 -2.23
C THR A 43 10.19 2.80 -1.99
N LYS A 44 10.30 3.64 -3.04
CA LYS A 44 10.42 5.11 -2.90
C LYS A 44 9.10 5.81 -2.56
N HIS A 45 7.96 5.13 -2.55
CA HIS A 45 6.79 5.66 -1.85
C HIS A 45 7.12 5.64 -0.35
N LYS A 46 7.22 6.81 0.27
CA LYS A 46 7.95 7.05 1.52
C LYS A 46 7.37 6.41 2.78
N ASP A 47 6.36 5.54 2.68
CA ASP A 47 5.49 5.24 3.82
C ASP A 47 5.54 3.80 4.33
N VAL A 48 6.27 2.89 3.69
CA VAL A 48 6.21 1.45 4.04
C VAL A 48 7.56 0.91 4.50
N SER A 49 8.05 1.42 5.62
CA SER A 49 9.14 0.75 6.34
C SER A 49 8.96 0.86 7.86
N ARG A 50 8.12 0.00 8.43
CA ARG A 50 8.37 -0.70 9.72
C ARG A 50 7.24 -1.68 10.06
N SER A 51 7.58 -2.97 9.94
CA SER A 51 7.01 -4.14 10.64
C SER A 51 5.48 -4.31 10.69
N ILE A 52 4.94 -5.06 9.73
CA ILE A 52 3.53 -5.52 9.64
C ILE A 52 3.25 -6.78 10.48
N ARG A 53 4.26 -7.35 11.15
CA ARG A 53 4.10 -8.43 12.15
C ARG A 53 3.60 -7.89 13.50
N CYS A 54 2.57 -7.06 13.50
CA CYS A 54 2.01 -6.50 14.72
C CYS A 54 0.58 -7.00 14.86
N ASP A 55 0.24 -7.62 15.99
CA ASP A 55 -1.12 -7.68 16.53
C ASP A 55 -1.54 -6.27 16.98
N ALA A 56 -1.42 -5.30 16.06
CA ALA A 56 -1.82 -3.94 16.33
C ALA A 56 -3.35 -3.94 16.53
N PRO A 57 -3.84 -3.32 17.60
CA PRO A 57 -5.26 -3.09 17.80
C PRO A 57 -5.87 -2.47 16.53
N GLY A 58 -6.91 -3.10 15.98
CA GLY A 58 -7.56 -2.65 14.75
C GLY A 58 -6.97 -3.17 13.43
N GLN A 59 -5.85 -3.93 13.44
CA GLN A 59 -5.31 -4.53 12.21
C GLN A 59 -6.34 -5.43 11.52
N ARG A 60 -7.02 -6.27 12.31
CA ARG A 60 -8.07 -7.17 11.80
C ARG A 60 -9.20 -6.39 11.14
N GLU A 61 -9.66 -5.32 11.77
CA GLU A 61 -10.77 -4.51 11.27
C GLU A 61 -10.40 -3.77 9.99
N VAL A 62 -9.20 -3.17 9.95
CA VAL A 62 -8.72 -2.48 8.74
C VAL A 62 -8.61 -3.44 7.56
N TRP A 63 -8.05 -4.65 7.74
CA TRP A 63 -7.97 -5.63 6.65
C TRP A 63 -9.33 -6.22 6.27
N LYS A 64 -10.26 -6.33 7.22
CA LYS A 64 -11.64 -6.74 6.93
C LYS A 64 -12.32 -5.72 6.03
N LEU A 65 -12.31 -4.44 6.41
CA LEU A 65 -12.88 -3.34 5.60
C LEU A 65 -12.25 -3.24 4.21
N ALA A 66 -10.92 -3.38 4.15
CA ALA A 66 -10.18 -3.47 2.90
C ALA A 66 -10.68 -4.61 2.00
N SER A 67 -10.88 -5.79 2.57
CA SER A 67 -11.35 -6.97 1.83
C SER A 67 -12.79 -6.83 1.37
N GLU A 68 -13.65 -6.24 2.19
CA GLU A 68 -15.05 -5.96 1.85
C GLU A 68 -15.16 -4.98 0.67
N LEU A 69 -14.42 -3.88 0.70
CA LEU A 69 -14.40 -2.90 -0.39
C LEU A 69 -13.83 -3.49 -1.69
N TRP A 70 -12.76 -4.29 -1.58
CA TRP A 70 -12.20 -4.98 -2.73
C TRP A 70 -13.20 -5.94 -3.37
N LYS A 71 -13.90 -6.74 -2.55
CA LYS A 71 -14.93 -7.67 -3.01
C LYS A 71 -16.10 -6.94 -3.65
N LEU A 72 -16.53 -5.82 -3.08
CA LEU A 72 -17.58 -4.98 -3.65
C LEU A 72 -17.22 -4.48 -5.06
N LYS A 73 -15.96 -4.12 -5.29
CA LYS A 73 -15.51 -3.54 -6.56
C LYS A 73 -15.13 -4.57 -7.62
N THR A 74 -14.56 -5.70 -7.21
CA THR A 74 -13.97 -6.69 -8.14
C THR A 74 -14.73 -8.01 -8.18
N GLY A 75 -15.62 -8.27 -7.21
CA GLY A 75 -16.27 -9.56 -7.01
C GLY A 75 -15.35 -10.65 -6.44
N ALA A 76 -14.04 -10.38 -6.31
CA ALA A 76 -13.05 -11.35 -5.83
C ALA A 76 -12.70 -11.13 -4.36
N ASP A 77 -12.25 -12.17 -3.68
CA ASP A 77 -11.76 -12.05 -2.30
C ASP A 77 -10.34 -11.49 -2.27
N LEU A 78 -10.10 -10.51 -1.39
CA LEU A 78 -8.74 -10.03 -1.10
C LEU A 78 -8.16 -10.85 0.05
N ALA A 79 -7.24 -11.77 -0.25
CA ALA A 79 -6.46 -12.38 0.82
C ALA A 79 -5.63 -11.29 1.53
N LYS A 80 -5.60 -11.32 2.87
CA LYS A 80 -4.75 -10.42 3.68
C LYS A 80 -3.33 -10.47 3.11
N PRO A 81 -2.77 -9.35 2.60
CA PRO A 81 -1.49 -9.40 1.94
C PRO A 81 -0.40 -9.77 2.93
N ALA A 82 0.45 -10.71 2.54
CA ALA A 82 1.67 -11.02 3.27
C ALA A 82 2.56 -9.77 3.37
N THR A 83 3.44 -9.70 4.37
CA THR A 83 4.33 -8.54 4.57
C THR A 83 5.11 -8.18 3.30
N GLY A 84 5.53 -9.18 2.51
CA GLY A 84 6.17 -8.97 1.20
C GLY A 84 5.25 -8.31 0.18
N GLN A 85 3.99 -8.70 0.11
CA GLN A 85 2.99 -8.13 -0.80
C GLN A 85 2.64 -6.69 -0.44
N THR A 86 2.57 -6.35 0.85
CA THR A 86 2.36 -4.97 1.27
C THR A 86 3.55 -4.08 0.90
N MET A 87 4.78 -4.55 1.12
CA MET A 87 5.98 -3.79 0.73
C MET A 87 6.12 -3.66 -0.78
N ALA A 88 5.68 -4.67 -1.54
CA ALA A 88 5.76 -4.69 -2.98
C ALA A 88 4.47 -4.23 -3.69
N CYS A 89 3.47 -3.71 -2.96
CA CYS A 89 2.14 -3.45 -3.52
C CYS A 89 2.20 -2.54 -4.76
N ALA A 90 3.09 -1.54 -4.75
CA ALA A 90 3.32 -0.64 -5.86
C ALA A 90 3.89 -1.31 -7.13
N ALA A 91 4.49 -2.50 -7.01
CA ALA A 91 4.99 -3.30 -8.13
C ALA A 91 4.00 -4.39 -8.59
N ILE A 92 3.06 -4.80 -7.71
CA ILE A 92 2.06 -5.81 -8.03
C ILE A 92 1.08 -5.27 -9.08
N LYS A 93 0.74 -6.11 -10.06
CA LYS A 93 -0.32 -5.89 -11.05
C LYS A 93 -1.48 -6.83 -10.73
N ARG A 94 -2.71 -6.32 -10.81
CA ARG A 94 -3.97 -7.06 -10.58
C ARG A 94 -4.99 -6.62 -11.60
N GLY A 95 -5.42 -7.52 -12.48
CA GLY A 95 -6.42 -7.22 -13.51
C GLY A 95 -6.00 -6.04 -14.40
N ASP A 96 -6.96 -5.17 -14.71
CA ASP A 96 -6.74 -3.96 -15.49
C ASP A 96 -6.02 -2.83 -14.71
N VAL A 97 -5.81 -1.69 -15.37
CA VAL A 97 -5.09 -0.54 -14.82
C VAL A 97 -5.81 0.06 -13.61
N GLY A 98 -7.13 0.17 -13.64
CA GLY A 98 -7.98 0.66 -12.56
C GLY A 98 -7.99 -0.29 -11.37
N THR A 99 -8.19 -1.59 -11.63
CA THR A 99 -8.11 -2.63 -10.59
C THR A 99 -6.73 -2.69 -9.92
N THR A 100 -5.66 -2.57 -10.70
CA THR A 100 -4.29 -2.50 -10.16
C THR A 100 -4.09 -1.27 -9.28
N ARG A 101 -4.64 -0.12 -9.71
CA ARG A 101 -4.55 1.14 -8.97
C ARG A 101 -5.34 1.09 -7.66
N LEU A 102 -6.56 0.54 -7.70
CA LEU A 102 -7.39 0.31 -6.52
C LEU A 102 -6.65 -0.58 -5.51
N PHE A 103 -6.07 -1.70 -5.97
CA PHE A 103 -5.29 -2.59 -5.11
C PHE A 103 -4.16 -1.84 -4.40
N ARG A 104 -3.40 -1.02 -5.15
CA ARG A 104 -2.28 -0.26 -4.60
C ARG A 104 -2.73 0.71 -3.52
N ILE A 105 -3.75 1.52 -3.80
CA ILE A 105 -4.31 2.49 -2.85
C ILE A 105 -4.79 1.77 -1.59
N LEU A 106 -5.62 0.74 -1.78
CA LEU A 106 -6.30 0.06 -0.70
C LEU A 106 -5.30 -0.65 0.21
N VAL A 107 -4.27 -1.31 -0.35
CA VAL A 107 -3.20 -1.95 0.43
C VAL A 107 -2.30 -0.91 1.11
N SER A 108 -1.90 0.17 0.43
CA SER A 108 -0.99 1.17 1.00
C SER A 108 -1.62 1.99 2.11
N GLU A 109 -2.84 2.50 1.90
CA GLU A 109 -3.56 3.32 2.88
C GLU A 109 -3.91 2.50 4.13
N SER A 110 -4.34 1.25 3.94
CA SER A 110 -4.63 0.32 5.04
C SER A 110 -3.37 0.00 5.86
N ALA A 111 -2.25 -0.28 5.19
CA ALA A 111 -0.98 -0.55 5.87
C ALA A 111 -0.47 0.68 6.65
N PHE A 112 -0.58 1.88 6.06
CA PHE A 112 -0.20 3.12 6.72
C PHE A 112 -1.08 3.40 7.94
N LEU A 113 -2.40 3.19 7.84
CA LEU A 113 -3.30 3.34 8.98
C LEU A 113 -2.95 2.37 10.11
N ILE A 114 -2.69 1.10 9.81
CA ILE A 114 -2.27 0.11 10.81
C ILE A 114 -0.98 0.55 11.51
N TRP A 115 0.00 1.03 10.73
CA TRP A 115 1.25 1.56 11.28
C TRP A 115 0.98 2.77 12.19
N ARG A 116 0.10 3.68 11.78
CA ARG A 116 -0.27 4.86 12.56
C ARG A 116 -0.98 4.48 13.87
N LEU A 117 -1.99 3.61 13.83
CA LEU A 117 -2.71 3.13 15.01
C LEU A 117 -1.75 2.48 16.03
N ARG A 118 -0.78 1.69 15.54
CA ARG A 118 0.28 1.14 16.38
C ARG A 118 1.13 2.24 17.03
N CYS A 119 1.57 3.23 16.27
CA CYS A 119 2.36 4.34 16.80
C CYS A 119 1.60 5.16 17.83
N GLU A 120 0.31 5.42 17.61
CA GLU A 120 -0.54 6.12 18.59
C GLU A 120 -0.69 5.33 19.89
N GLY A 121 -0.89 4.02 19.83
CA GLY A 121 -0.95 3.18 21.04
C GLY A 121 0.38 3.04 21.79
N VAL A 122 1.50 2.92 21.07
CA VAL A 122 2.83 2.70 21.69
C VAL A 122 3.48 3.98 22.17
N ILE A 123 3.31 5.10 21.45
CA ILE A 123 4.04 6.35 21.73
C ILE A 123 3.18 7.35 22.51
N GLN A 124 1.87 7.39 22.24
CA GLN A 124 0.97 8.36 22.89
C GLN A 124 0.19 7.75 24.05
N GLU A 125 0.43 6.48 24.38
CA GLU A 125 -0.28 5.71 25.43
C GLU A 125 -1.81 5.84 25.34
N LYS A 126 -2.33 6.08 24.13
CA LYS A 126 -3.77 6.23 23.91
C LYS A 126 -4.45 4.87 24.07
N THR A 127 -5.63 4.92 24.67
CA THR A 127 -6.53 3.77 24.73
C THR A 127 -6.86 3.26 23.32
N LEU A 128 -7.14 1.97 23.25
CA LEU A 128 -7.46 1.32 21.98
C LEU A 128 -8.71 1.97 21.38
N ALA A 129 -8.60 2.44 20.13
CA ALA A 129 -9.75 2.92 19.38
C ALA A 129 -10.77 1.80 19.22
N SER A 130 -12.05 2.14 19.37
CA SER A 130 -13.15 1.22 19.12
C SER A 130 -13.21 0.81 17.64
N GLU A 131 -13.83 -0.33 17.34
CA GLU A 131 -14.01 -0.80 15.95
C GLU A 131 -14.71 0.26 15.08
N ARG A 132 -15.69 0.97 15.65
CA ARG A 132 -16.41 2.06 14.99
C ARG A 132 -15.51 3.26 14.67
N GLU A 133 -14.61 3.63 15.58
CA GLU A 133 -13.65 4.71 15.33
C GLU A 133 -12.65 4.31 14.26
N ILE A 134 -12.13 3.07 14.31
CA ILE A 134 -11.22 2.55 13.29
C ILE A 134 -11.88 2.57 11.91
N HIS A 135 -13.15 2.15 11.82
CA HIS A 135 -13.94 2.23 10.60
C HIS A 135 -14.03 3.67 10.10
N ASN A 136 -14.47 4.62 10.93
CA ASN A 136 -14.62 6.02 10.53
C ASN A 136 -13.28 6.65 10.09
N ILE A 137 -12.19 6.33 10.78
CA ILE A 137 -10.84 6.79 10.40
C ILE A 137 -10.44 6.20 9.05
N TRP A 138 -10.66 4.91 8.83
CA TRP A 138 -10.33 4.25 7.57
C TRP A 138 -11.14 4.80 6.39
N LEU A 139 -12.46 4.98 6.55
CA LEU A 139 -13.31 5.63 5.55
C LEU A 139 -12.83 7.04 5.23
N LYS A 140 -12.52 7.84 6.25
CA LYS A 140 -11.99 9.19 6.07
C LYS A 140 -10.68 9.18 5.27
N THR A 141 -9.78 8.25 5.55
CA THR A 141 -8.53 8.09 4.79
C THR A 141 -8.80 7.82 3.31
N LEU A 142 -9.69 6.87 2.98
CA LEU A 142 -10.03 6.58 1.59
C LEU A 142 -10.77 7.71 0.88
N HIS A 143 -11.72 8.36 1.55
CA HIS A 143 -12.41 9.53 1.00
C HIS A 143 -11.44 10.68 0.71
N ASN A 144 -10.50 10.95 1.61
CA ASN A 144 -9.47 11.96 1.38
C ASN A 144 -8.60 11.58 0.17
N ARG A 145 -8.24 10.30 0.03
CA ARG A 145 -7.47 9.83 -1.12
C ARG A 145 -8.22 10.02 -2.43
N LEU A 146 -9.49 9.65 -2.47
CA LEU A 146 -10.37 9.86 -3.61
C LEU A 146 -10.51 11.36 -3.95
N GLY A 147 -10.70 12.21 -2.94
CA GLY A 147 -10.79 13.66 -3.11
C GLY A 147 -9.50 14.26 -3.69
N MET A 148 -8.33 13.79 -3.25
CA MET A 148 -7.05 14.17 -3.85
C MET A 148 -6.95 13.72 -5.31
N ASP A 149 -7.32 12.48 -5.61
CA ASP A 149 -7.28 11.95 -6.96
C ASP A 149 -8.20 12.74 -7.90
N GLN A 150 -9.42 13.08 -7.45
CA GLN A 150 -10.36 13.93 -8.18
C GLN A 150 -9.82 15.36 -8.37
N ALA A 151 -9.23 15.96 -7.33
CA ALA A 151 -8.63 17.28 -7.47
C ALA A 151 -7.48 17.27 -8.49
N MET A 152 -6.71 16.19 -8.53
CA MET A 152 -5.59 16.00 -9.47
C MET A 152 -6.03 15.74 -10.92
N THR A 153 -7.32 15.61 -11.23
CA THR A 153 -7.78 15.53 -12.63
C THR A 153 -7.86 16.88 -13.33
N ASN A 154 -7.69 17.99 -12.60
CA ASN A 154 -7.71 19.33 -13.18
C ASN A 154 -6.45 19.56 -14.02
N ASP A 155 -6.61 19.55 -15.34
CA ASP A 155 -5.55 19.73 -16.34
C ASP A 155 -5.08 21.18 -16.45
N GLU A 156 -5.95 22.16 -16.21
CA GLU A 156 -5.57 23.58 -16.14
C GLU A 156 -4.54 23.85 -15.03
N LYS A 157 -4.75 23.26 -13.84
CA LYS A 157 -3.91 23.47 -12.66
C LYS A 157 -2.65 22.60 -12.65
N TYR A 158 -2.76 21.35 -13.10
CA TYR A 158 -1.66 20.37 -12.98
C TYR A 158 -0.99 20.04 -14.33
N GLY A 159 -1.52 20.50 -15.46
CA GLY A 159 -0.96 20.32 -16.79
C GLY A 159 -0.64 18.86 -17.09
N LYS A 160 0.59 18.60 -17.54
CA LYS A 160 1.09 17.24 -17.84
C LYS A 160 1.16 16.29 -16.63
N LYS A 161 0.99 16.79 -15.40
CA LYS A 161 0.96 15.99 -14.17
C LYS A 161 -0.47 15.63 -13.72
N ALA A 162 -1.49 16.12 -14.43
CA ALA A 162 -2.88 15.79 -14.13
C ALA A 162 -3.12 14.28 -14.31
N ILE A 163 -3.93 13.71 -13.42
CA ILE A 163 -4.38 12.31 -13.54
C ILE A 163 -5.53 12.28 -14.54
N GLY A 164 -5.52 11.31 -15.45
CA GLY A 164 -6.63 11.14 -16.38
C GLY A 164 -7.95 10.87 -15.64
N LYS A 165 -9.00 11.63 -15.95
CA LYS A 165 -10.33 11.48 -15.33
C LYS A 165 -10.87 10.05 -15.47
N LEU A 166 -10.68 9.44 -16.65
CA LEU A 166 -11.07 8.05 -16.91
C LEU A 166 -10.37 7.05 -15.97
N LEU A 167 -9.10 7.27 -15.66
CA LEU A 167 -8.35 6.41 -14.75
C LEU A 167 -8.88 6.49 -13.32
N VAL A 168 -9.26 7.69 -12.86
CA VAL A 168 -9.89 7.86 -11.54
C VAL A 168 -11.25 7.17 -11.48
N LEU A 169 -12.05 7.25 -12.55
CA LEU A 169 -13.36 6.59 -12.63
C LEU A 169 -13.27 5.05 -12.74
N GLN A 170 -12.18 4.53 -13.29
CA GLN A 170 -11.91 3.10 -13.36
C GLN A 170 -11.41 2.50 -12.03
N THR A 171 -11.12 3.33 -11.03
CA THR A 171 -10.68 2.90 -9.68
C THR A 171 -11.90 2.70 -8.77
#